data_AF-A0A364NHB0-F1
#
_entry.id   AF-A0A364NHB0-F1
#
_cell.length_a   1.000
_cell.length_b   1.000
_cell.length_c   1.000
_cell.angle_alpha   90.00
_cell.angle_beta   90.00
_cell.angle_gamma   90.00
#
_symmetry.space_group_name_H-M   'P 1'
#
loop_
_entity.id
_entity.type
_entity.pdbx_description
1 polymer ?
#
loop_
_entity_poly.entity_id
_entity_poly.type
_entity_poly.pdbx_seq_one_letter_code
_entity_poly.pdbx_strand_id
1 'polypeptide(L)'
;MAQLYNSAAPKKAANLSINSDLLRKTRELNINLSATLERALTEELSKREAAQWVEDNRSAIRSYNDFVEQHGCFGDEFREF
;
A
#
# COMPACT_ATOMS: atom_id res chain seq x y z
N MET A 1 5.61 1.75 10.14
CA MET A 1 4.85 1.94 8.89
C MET A 1 5.14 3.35 8.41
N ALA A 2 5.88 3.50 7.30
CA ALA A 2 6.17 4.82 6.75
C ALA A 2 4.86 5.57 6.48
N GLN A 3 4.81 6.85 6.85
CA GLN A 3 3.63 7.67 6.66
C GLN A 3 3.53 8.02 5.16
N LEU A 4 2.67 7.30 4.42
CA LEU A 4 2.53 7.39 2.95
C LEU A 4 2.16 8.82 2.47
N TYR A 5 1.59 9.63 3.36
CA TYR A 5 1.27 11.04 3.12
C TYR A 5 1.16 11.82 4.42
N ASN A 6 1.30 13.15 4.35
CA ASN A 6 1.15 14.03 5.51
C ASN A 6 -0.32 14.11 5.96
N SER A 7 -0.62 13.49 7.11
CA SER A 7 -1.96 13.47 7.71
C SER A 7 -2.42 14.83 8.26
N ALA A 8 -1.51 15.78 8.47
CA ALA A 8 -1.80 17.14 8.94
C ALA A 8 -1.94 18.16 7.79
N ALA A 9 -1.80 17.72 6.54
CA ALA A 9 -1.98 18.60 5.39
C ALA A 9 -3.45 19.07 5.30
N PRO A 10 -3.70 20.36 5.01
CA PRO A 10 -5.07 20.87 4.88
C PRO A 10 -5.78 20.20 3.71
N LYS A 11 -7.06 19.84 3.92
CA LYS A 11 -7.90 19.28 2.85
C LYS A 11 -8.05 20.32 1.75
N LYS A 12 -7.61 19.97 0.54
CA LYS A 12 -7.77 20.81 -0.65
C LYS A 12 -8.93 20.29 -1.49
N ALA A 13 -9.80 21.19 -1.95
CA ALA A 13 -10.82 20.82 -2.91
C ALA A 13 -10.16 20.35 -4.21
N ALA A 14 -10.49 19.13 -4.65
CA ALA A 14 -10.04 18.57 -5.91
C ALA A 14 -11.23 18.56 -6.88
N ASN A 15 -11.10 19.25 -8.02
CA ASN A 15 -12.04 19.14 -9.12
C ASN A 15 -11.72 17.87 -9.89
N LEU A 16 -12.66 16.93 -9.91
CA LEU A 16 -12.46 15.63 -10.54
C LEU A 16 -13.77 15.19 -11.21
N SER A 17 -13.64 14.47 -12.32
CA SER A 17 -14.78 13.97 -13.08
C SER A 17 -15.12 12.56 -12.61
N ILE A 18 -16.32 12.35 -12.05
CA ILE A 18 -16.86 11.04 -11.69
C ILE A 18 -18.11 10.77 -12.53
N ASN A 19 -18.37 9.49 -12.81
CA ASN A 19 -19.65 9.04 -13.36
C ASN A 19 -20.83 9.60 -12.54
N SER A 20 -21.79 10.21 -13.24
CA SER A 20 -22.95 10.88 -12.64
C SER A 20 -23.90 9.92 -11.93
N ASP A 21 -24.07 8.70 -12.44
CA ASP A 21 -24.90 7.66 -11.81
C ASP A 21 -24.26 7.16 -10.52
N LEU A 22 -22.95 6.95 -10.52
CA LEU A 22 -22.18 6.56 -9.33
C LEU A 22 -22.29 7.64 -8.25
N LEU A 23 -22.14 8.92 -8.61
CA LEU A 23 -22.29 10.03 -7.66
C LEU A 23 -23.71 10.09 -7.07
N ARG A 24 -24.74 9.88 -7.90
CA ARG A 24 -26.13 9.84 -7.46
C ARG A 24 -26.35 8.72 -6.45
N LYS A 25 -25.99 7.48 -6.78
CA LYS A 25 -26.14 6.32 -5.89
C LYS A 25 -25.38 6.49 -4.57
N THR A 26 -24.18 7.06 -4.64
CA THR A 26 -23.34 7.35 -3.46
C THR A 26 -24.04 8.34 -2.53
N ARG A 27 -24.65 9.39 -3.08
CA ARG A 27 -25.43 10.38 -2.31
C ARG A 27 -26.71 9.79 -1.74
N GLU A 28 -27.44 8.98 -2.50
CA GLU A 28 -28.66 8.28 -2.06
C GLU A 28 -28.37 7.36 -0.87
N LEU A 29 -27.22 6.69 -0.87
CA LEU A 29 -26.77 5.81 0.20
C LEU A 29 -26.08 6.54 1.36
N ASN A 30 -26.05 7.87 1.35
CA ASN A 30 -25.38 8.71 2.35
C ASN A 30 -23.88 8.38 2.54
N ILE A 31 -23.22 7.88 1.50
CA ILE A 31 -21.81 7.52 1.56
C ILE A 31 -20.97 8.80 1.53
N ASN A 32 -20.03 8.90 2.47
CA ASN A 32 -19.09 10.02 2.51
C ASN A 32 -18.06 9.88 1.37
N LEU A 33 -18.29 10.62 0.29
CA LEU A 33 -17.44 10.59 -0.91
C LEU A 33 -15.99 10.93 -0.59
N SER A 34 -15.75 11.96 0.21
CA SER A 34 -14.40 12.40 0.56
C SER A 34 -13.64 11.33 1.35
N ALA A 35 -14.25 10.77 2.39
CA ALA A 35 -13.61 9.73 3.20
C ALA A 35 -13.34 8.45 2.38
N THR A 36 -14.28 8.09 1.50
CA THR A 36 -14.14 6.91 0.63
C THR A 36 -13.02 7.10 -0.40
N LEU A 37 -12.94 8.30 -1.00
CA LEU A 37 -11.88 8.66 -1.93
C LEU A 37 -10.51 8.68 -1.24
N GLU A 38 -10.40 9.32 -0.06
CA GLU A 38 -9.17 9.34 0.73
C GLU A 38 -8.69 7.91 1.04
N ARG A 39 -9.58 7.03 1.51
CA ARG A 39 -9.24 5.63 1.77
C ARG A 39 -8.76 4.90 0.52
N ALA A 40 -9.50 5.02 -0.59
CA ALA A 40 -9.13 4.36 -1.85
C ALA A 40 -7.76 4.84 -2.36
N LEU A 41 -7.46 6.13 -2.24
CA LEU A 41 -6.17 6.69 -2.61
C LEU A 41 -5.05 6.19 -1.71
N THR A 42 -5.28 6.11 -0.39
CA THR A 42 -4.30 5.53 0.55
C THR A 42 -4.01 4.07 0.25
N GLU A 43 -5.03 3.27 -0.05
CA GLU A 43 -4.86 1.86 -0.41
C GLU A 43 -4.07 1.71 -1.71
N GLU A 44 -4.38 2.49 -2.74
CA GLU A 44 -3.63 2.46 -4.01
C GLU A 44 -2.18 2.95 -3.85
N LEU A 45 -1.94 3.98 -3.04
CA LEU A 45 -0.58 4.42 -2.68
C LEU A 45 0.20 3.32 -1.96
N SER A 46 -0.42 2.68 -0.97
CA SER A 46 0.18 1.56 -0.22
C SER A 46 0.59 0.42 -1.16
N LYS A 47 -0.29 0.05 -2.10
CA LYS A 47 0.01 -1.01 -3.08
C LYS A 47 1.16 -0.64 -3.99
N ARG A 48 1.21 0.61 -4.47
CA ARG A 48 2.29 1.08 -5.35
C ARG A 48 3.62 1.18 -4.62
N GLU A 49 3.65 1.69 -3.40
CA GLU A 49 4.87 1.72 -2.58
C GLU A 49 5.34 0.31 -2.23
N ALA A 50 4.43 -0.61 -1.90
CA ALA A 50 4.78 -2.02 -1.68
C ALA A 50 5.38 -2.66 -2.95
N ALA A 51 4.77 -2.43 -4.12
CA ALA A 51 5.29 -2.92 -5.39
C ALA A 51 6.67 -2.33 -5.71
N GLN A 52 6.84 -1.02 -5.51
CA GLN A 52 8.12 -0.34 -5.69
C GLN A 52 9.18 -0.86 -4.74
N TRP A 53 8.83 -1.04 -3.45
CA TRP A 53 9.74 -1.59 -2.45
C TRP A 53 10.23 -2.99 -2.81
N VAL A 54 9.33 -3.85 -3.32
CA VAL A 54 9.71 -5.20 -3.78
C VAL A 54 10.68 -5.12 -4.96
N GLU A 55 10.49 -4.19 -5.90
CA GLU A 55 11.39 -4.03 -7.04
C GLU A 55 12.76 -3.48 -6.60
N ASP A 56 12.79 -2.44 -5.76
CA ASP A 56 14.02 -1.85 -5.22
C ASP A 56 14.81 -2.83 -4.34
N ASN A 57 14.12 -3.62 -3.52
CA ASN A 57 14.75 -4.60 -2.63
C ASN A 57 14.96 -5.96 -3.30
N ARG A 58 14.59 -6.13 -4.57
CA ARG A 58 14.71 -7.41 -5.28
C ARG A 58 16.15 -7.92 -5.31
N SER A 59 17.11 -7.01 -5.47
CA SER A 59 18.54 -7.32 -5.46
C SER A 59 19.02 -7.75 -4.07
N ALA A 60 18.60 -7.03 -3.02
CA ALA A 60 18.92 -7.35 -1.63
C ALA A 60 18.28 -8.67 -1.16
N ILE A 61 17.01 -8.90 -1.52
CA ILE A 61 16.26 -10.14 -1.24
C ILE A 61 16.92 -11.31 -1.98
N ARG A 62 17.31 -11.13 -3.25
CA ARG A 62 17.98 -12.19 -4.01
C ARG A 62 19.34 -12.53 -3.39
N SER A 63 20.17 -11.54 -3.07
CA SER A 63 21.45 -11.77 -2.38
C SER A 63 21.29 -12.43 -1.01
N TYR A 64 20.24 -12.06 -0.27
CA TYR A 64 19.91 -12.70 1.02
C TYR A 64 19.43 -14.14 0.83
N ASN A 65 18.57 -14.40 -0.15
CA ASN A 65 18.11 -15.75 -0.48
C ASN A 65 19.27 -16.64 -0.95
N ASP A 66 20.14 -16.14 -1.83
CA ASP A 66 21.35 -16.83 -2.27
C ASP A 66 22.28 -17.14 -1.09
N PHE A 67 22.38 -16.23 -0.12
CA PHE A 67 23.15 -16.44 1.12
C PHE A 67 22.51 -17.51 2.02
N VAL A 68 21.18 -17.49 2.19
CA VAL A 68 20.44 -18.49 2.98
C VAL A 68 20.46 -19.87 2.32
N GLU A 69 20.41 -19.97 0.99
CA GLU A 69 20.55 -21.24 0.27
C GLU A 69 21.97 -21.82 0.37
N GLN A 70 23.00 -20.96 0.38
CA GLN A 70 24.40 -21.39 0.47
C GLN A 70 24.88 -21.68 1.89
N HIS A 71 24.39 -20.95 2.90
CA HIS A 71 24.87 -21.02 4.27
C HIS A 71 23.85 -21.60 5.26
N GLY A 72 22.63 -21.89 4.83
CA GLY A 72 21.53 -22.26 5.71
C GLY A 72 20.94 -21.03 6.42
N CYS A 73 19.69 -21.16 6.88
CA CYS A 73 19.06 -20.13 7.67
C CYS A 73 19.58 -20.20 9.11
N PHE A 74 19.81 -19.05 9.77
CA PHE A 74 20.37 -18.93 11.13
C PHE A 74 19.48 -19.52 12.26
N GLY A 75 18.49 -20.35 11.93
CA GLY A 75 17.62 -21.05 12.86
C GLY A 75 17.33 -22.50 12.46
N ASP A 76 17.95 -23.03 11.39
CA ASP A 76 17.78 -24.43 11.01
C ASP A 76 18.41 -25.38 12.04
N GLU A 77 19.43 -24.91 12.77
CA GLU A 77 20.06 -25.62 13.88
C GLU A 77 19.20 -25.67 15.16
N PHE A 78 18.10 -24.89 15.23
CA PHE A 78 17.17 -24.84 16.37
C PHE A 78 15.76 -25.32 16.02
N ARG A 79 15.55 -25.86 14.81
CA ARG A 79 14.26 -26.36 14.35
C ARG A 79 14.06 -27.79 14.88
N GLU A 80 13.63 -27.93 16.13
CA GLU A 80 13.09 -29.20 16.65
C GLU A 80 11.75 -29.49 15.95
N PHE A 81 11.62 -30.69 15.36
CA PHE A 81 10.42 -31.20 14.69
C PHE A 81 9.42 -31.80 15.68
#